data_AF-A0A538CEK7-F1
#
_entry.id   AF-A0A538CEK7-F1
#
_cell.length_a   1.000
_cell.length_b   1.000
_cell.length_c   1.000
_cell.angle_alpha   90.00
_cell.angle_beta   90.00
_cell.angle_gamma   90.00
#
_symmetry.space_group_name_H-M   'P 1'
#
loop_
_entity.id
_entity.type
_entity.pdbx_description
1 polymer ?
#
loop_
_entity_poly.entity_id
_entity_poly.type
_entity_poly.pdbx_seq_one_letter_code
_entity_poly.pdbx_strand_id
1 'polypeptide(L)' 'MVVEEDALEQWPEGPLTTVGREVPRVDGVQRARGQAPYTADLQLPGMLHAAVLRSPHARARVTR' A
#
# COMPACT_ATOMS: atom_id res chain seq x y z
N MET A 1 -30.75 -0.18 8.22
CA MET A 1 -30.16 -1.44 8.69
C MET A 1 -28.82 -1.07 9.30
N VAL A 2 -28.80 -0.92 10.62
CA VAL A 2 -27.57 -0.68 11.37
C VAL A 2 -26.84 -2.01 11.35
N VAL A 3 -25.67 -2.06 10.72
CA VAL A 3 -24.79 -3.22 10.85
C VAL A 3 -24.22 -3.08 12.25
N GLU A 4 -24.60 -3.98 13.16
CA GLU A 4 -23.92 -4.07 14.46
C GLU A 4 -22.46 -4.35 14.15
N GLU A 5 -21.56 -3.44 14.53
CA GLU A 5 -20.13 -3.69 14.42
C GLU A 5 -19.81 -4.85 15.35
N ASP A 6 -19.36 -5.98 14.77
CA ASP A 6 -18.78 -7.07 15.54
C ASP A 6 -17.69 -6.50 16.44
N ALA A 7 -17.74 -6.80 17.74
CA ALA A 7 -16.73 -6.38 18.69
C ALA A 7 -15.36 -6.83 18.17
N LEU A 8 -14.52 -5.87 17.79
CA LEU A 8 -13.19 -6.16 17.26
C LEU A 8 -12.42 -6.95 18.33
N GLU A 9 -12.00 -8.15 17.98
CA GLU A 9 -11.20 -9.00 18.86
C GLU A 9 -9.87 -8.28 19.14
N GLN A 10 -9.70 -7.81 20.38
CA GLN A 10 -8.51 -7.09 20.81
C GLN A 10 -7.34 -8.08 20.85
N TRP A 11 -6.25 -7.74 20.16
CA TRP A 11 -5.02 -8.54 20.21
C TRP A 11 -4.55 -8.69 21.66
N PRO A 12 -4.17 -9.91 22.11
CA PRO A 12 -3.82 -10.15 23.49
C PRO A 12 -2.58 -9.37 23.92
N GLU A 13 -2.54 -8.93 25.18
CA GLU A 13 -1.35 -8.31 25.74
C GLU A 13 -0.18 -9.30 25.75
N GLY A 14 0.94 -8.90 25.15
CA GLY A 14 2.17 -9.69 25.07
C GLY A 14 3.37 -8.84 25.43
N PRO A 15 4.49 -9.46 25.88
CA PRO A 15 5.69 -8.71 26.23
C PRO A 15 6.19 -7.92 25.02
N LEU A 16 6.38 -6.61 25.20
CA LEU A 16 6.85 -5.65 24.17
C LEU A 16 8.34 -5.83 23.84
N THR A 17 8.73 -7.04 23.43
CA THR A 17 10.13 -7.39 23.15
C THR A 17 10.69 -6.67 21.94
N THR A 18 9.83 -6.37 20.96
CA THR A 18 10.20 -5.73 19.68
C THR A 18 9.68 -4.29 19.60
N VAL A 19 8.51 -4.01 20.16
CA VAL A 19 7.89 -2.67 20.13
C VAL A 19 8.66 -1.71 21.03
N GLY A 20 8.96 -0.51 20.53
CA GLY A 20 9.72 0.51 21.26
C GLY A 20 11.23 0.27 21.33
N ARG A 21 11.75 -0.73 20.59
CA ARG A 21 13.18 -1.01 20.48
C ARG A 21 13.68 -0.65 19.09
N GLU A 22 14.95 -0.26 19.01
CA GLU A 22 15.65 -0.13 17.74
C GLU A 22 15.91 -1.54 17.19
N VAL A 23 15.18 -1.92 16.14
CA VAL A 23 15.30 -3.21 15.47
C VAL A 23 15.53 -2.97 13.99
N PRO A 24 16.53 -3.63 13.37
CA PRO A 24 16.72 -3.53 11.92
C PRO A 24 15.48 -4.00 11.16
N ARG A 25 15.08 -3.23 10.15
CA ARG A 25 14.02 -3.66 9.24
C ARG A 25 14.53 -4.83 8.39
N VAL A 26 13.78 -5.93 8.38
CA VAL A 26 14.10 -7.15 7.63
C VAL A 26 14.39 -6.84 6.15
N ASP A 27 13.59 -5.97 5.54
CA ASP A 27 13.71 -5.55 4.14
C ASP A 27 14.42 -4.19 3.96
N GLY A 28 14.89 -3.58 5.04
CA GLY A 28 15.40 -2.20 5.03
C GLY A 28 16.62 -2.03 4.13
N VAL A 29 17.58 -2.95 4.20
CA VAL A 29 18.79 -2.91 3.37
C VAL A 29 18.44 -3.06 1.89
N GLN A 30 17.54 -3.99 1.55
CA GLN A 30 17.13 -4.23 0.17
C GLN A 30 16.41 -3.01 -0.42
N ARG A 31 15.51 -2.39 0.34
CA ARG A 31 14.83 -1.15 -0.08
C ARG A 31 15.80 0.03 -0.21
N ALA A 32 16.69 0.23 0.76
CA ALA A 32 17.65 1.33 0.76
C ALA A 32 18.65 1.26 -0.40
N ARG A 33 18.92 0.05 -0.91
CA ARG A 33 19.82 -0.19 -2.06
C ARG A 33 19.09 -0.23 -3.41
N GLY A 34 17.77 -0.02 -3.46
CA GLY A 34 16.99 -0.13 -4.69
C GLY A 34 16.88 -1.55 -5.24
N GLN A 35 17.04 -2.57 -4.38
CA GLN A 35 17.01 -3.99 -4.75
C GLN A 35 15.63 -4.63 -4.53
N ALA A 36 14.70 -3.91 -3.91
CA ALA A 36 13.34 -4.41 -3.66
C ALA A 36 12.50 -4.18 -4.92
N PRO A 37 11.94 -5.23 -5.54
CA PRO A 37 11.09 -5.07 -6.71
C PRO A 37 9.74 -4.48 -6.32
N TYR A 38 9.33 -3.41 -6.98
CA TYR A 38 8.01 -2.84 -6.90
C TYR A 38 7.21 -3.11 -8.17
N THR A 39 5.90 -2.91 -8.12
CA THR A 39 5.00 -3.15 -9.27
C THR A 39 5.38 -2.35 -10.51
N ALA A 40 5.97 -1.16 -10.33
CA ALA A 40 6.46 -0.32 -11.41
C ALA A 40 7.78 -0.81 -12.05
N ASP A 41 8.53 -1.67 -11.38
CA ASP A 41 9.82 -2.19 -11.88
C ASP A 41 9.63 -3.42 -12.79
N LEU A 42 8.42 -3.99 -12.81
CA LEU A 42 8.11 -5.18 -13.57
C LEU A 42 8.06 -4.87 -15.07
N GLN A 43 8.77 -5.68 -15.87
CA GLN A 43 8.70 -5.67 -17.33
C GLN A 43 8.38 -7.07 -17.81
N LEU A 44 7.30 -7.22 -18.58
CA LEU A 44 6.80 -8.49 -19.09
C LEU A 44 6.74 -8.44 -20.63
N PRO A 45 7.01 -9.55 -21.34
CA PRO A 45 6.83 -9.61 -22.78
C PRO A 45 5.40 -9.23 -23.18
N GLY A 46 5.26 -8.26 -24.09
CA GLY A 46 3.96 -7.79 -24.58
C GLY A 46 3.17 -6.90 -23.61
N MET A 47 3.81 -6.33 -22.58
CA MET A 47 3.14 -5.43 -21.62
C MET A 47 2.51 -4.21 -22.31
N LEU A 48 1.21 -4.00 -22.10
CA LEU A 48 0.50 -2.80 -22.52
C LEU A 48 0.70 -1.67 -21.51
N HIS A 49 0.86 -0.45 -22.01
CA HIS A 49 0.95 0.76 -21.19
C HIS A 49 -0.34 1.58 -21.32
N ALA A 50 -0.82 2.10 -20.20
CA ALA A 50 -1.98 2.98 -20.14
C ALA A 50 -1.63 4.30 -19.48
N ALA A 51 -2.27 5.38 -19.92
CA ALA A 51 -2.23 6.68 -19.27
C ALA A 51 -3.64 7.07 -18.84
N VAL A 52 -3.79 7.51 -17.60
CA VAL A 52 -5.09 7.93 -17.06
C VAL A 52 -5.27 9.43 -17.30
N LEU A 53 -6.20 9.79 -18.18
CA LEU A 53 -6.65 11.18 -18.32
C LEU A 53 -7.58 11.53 -17.15
N ARG A 54 -7.21 12.51 -16.33
CA ARG A 54 -8.03 12.98 -15.20
C ARG A 54 -8.66 14.34 -15.50
N SER A 55 -9.83 14.57 -14.92
CA SER A 55 -10.51 15.88 -15.00
C SER A 55 -9.67 16.96 -14.32
N PRO A 56 -9.45 18.12 -14.96
CA PRO A 56 -8.88 19.29 -14.30
C PRO A 56 -9.89 20.04 -13.43
N HIS A 57 -11.18 19.73 -13.54
CA HIS A 57 -12.26 20.37 -12.80
C HIS A 57 -12.74 19.46 -11.67
N ALA A 58 -12.93 20.04 -10.47
CA ALA A 58 -13.49 19.34 -9.31
C ALA A 58 -14.93 18.83 -9.55
N ARG A 59 -15.70 19.54 -10.38
CA ARG A 59 -17.06 19.17 -10.82
C ARG A 59 -17.23 19.52 -12.29
N ALA A 60 -17.35 18.51 -13.14
CA ALA A 60 -17.69 18.69 -14.53
C ALA A 60 -18.61 17.56 -15.00
N ARG A 61 -19.31 17.80 -16.10
CA ARG A 61 -20.02 16.76 -16.85
C ARG A 61 -19.13 16.41 -18.04
N VAL A 62 -18.84 15.12 -18.21
CA VAL A 62 -18.18 14.65 -19.43
C VAL A 62 -19.18 14.79 -20.58
N THR A 63 -18.79 15.53 -21.62
CA THR A 63 -19.52 15.62 -22.89
C THR A 63 -18.77 14.82 -23.95
N ARG A 64 -19.48 14.31 -24.95
CA ARG A 64 -18.92 13.53 -26.06
C ARG A 64 -18.14 14.42 -27.03
#